data_AF-A0A1C3JM51-F1
#
_entry.id   AF-A0A1C3JM51-F1
#
_cell.length_a   1.000
_cell.length_b   1.000
_cell.length_c   1.000
_cell.angle_alpha   90.00
_cell.angle_beta   90.00
_cell.angle_gamma   90.00
#
_symmetry.space_group_name_H-M   'P 1'
#
loop_
_entity.id
_entity.type
_entity.pdbx_description
1 polymer ?
#
loop_
_entity_poly.entity_id
_entity_poly.type
_entity_poly.pdbx_seq_one_letter_code
_entity_poly.pdbx_strand_id
1 'polypeptide(L)'
;MERKLLWVISSIVILILWFKIEPQETQQSDSKPEITEQVQTEKEKEATEPSKSARDAIVTKEEEEYFQSHPLDSSKPNFAAISDIQERKAAFFDYLLPFVEEKNTLLLQDRARIQAILENEEPPTREDKTWLSALRKIHKLSKVGVYTHQDIAIMLRYVDVIPASLVLAQAANESAWGTSRFAVQGNNYFGQWCFTRGCGLVPNARGEDKDHEVRKFSDARESVFAYIDNLNSNSAYKELRSIRAQLRKNGNTITGLALVHGLEKYSQRGQDYIDEIESLIDYNELWRFNVHTDSATYNNE
;
A
#
# COMPACT_ATOMS: atom_id res chain seq x y z
N MET A 1 7.85 57.43 -1.55
CA MET A 1 6.56 57.67 -0.88
C MET A 1 5.67 56.49 -1.18
N GLU A 2 5.20 55.80 -0.13
CA GLU A 2 3.91 55.09 0.00
C GLU A 2 3.49 54.02 -1.04
N ARG A 3 2.85 52.88 -0.72
CA ARG A 3 2.57 52.06 0.48
C ARG A 3 1.71 50.88 -0.05
N LYS A 4 1.96 49.65 0.43
CA LYS A 4 0.96 48.55 0.68
C LYS A 4 0.38 47.83 -0.56
N LEU A 5 -0.01 46.55 -0.56
CA LEU A 5 -0.62 45.72 0.48
C LEU A 5 -0.50 44.20 0.18
N LEU A 6 -0.05 43.46 1.19
CA LEU A 6 -0.37 42.08 1.64
C LEU A 6 -1.23 41.16 0.75
N TRP A 7 -0.77 39.92 0.58
CA TRP A 7 -1.64 38.73 0.57
C TRP A 7 -1.19 37.77 1.66
N VAL A 8 -1.99 37.66 2.72
CA VAL A 8 -1.83 36.74 3.85
C VAL A 8 -3.22 36.17 4.17
N ILE A 9 -3.27 34.83 4.17
CA ILE A 9 -4.23 33.89 4.80
C ILE A 9 -5.63 33.74 4.17
N SER A 10 -5.93 32.50 3.74
CA SER A 10 -6.99 31.71 4.37
C SER A 10 -6.87 30.22 4.03
N SER A 11 -6.20 29.48 4.91
CA SER A 11 -6.47 28.06 5.12
C SER A 11 -7.89 27.92 5.67
N ILE A 12 -8.79 27.22 4.98
CA ILE A 12 -9.95 26.51 5.58
C ILE A 12 -10.29 25.33 4.66
N VAL A 13 -10.29 24.16 5.29
CA VAL A 13 -10.82 22.87 4.83
C VAL A 13 -12.33 22.99 4.58
N ILE A 14 -12.85 22.57 3.41
CA ILE A 14 -14.21 22.03 3.30
C ILE A 14 -14.22 20.83 2.33
N LEU A 15 -14.56 19.68 2.93
CA LEU A 15 -15.01 18.44 2.32
C LEU A 15 -16.33 18.63 1.53
N ILE A 16 -16.44 17.91 0.41
CA ILE A 16 -17.66 17.38 -0.23
C ILE A 16 -18.74 18.41 -0.61
N LEU A 17 -18.93 18.59 -1.92
CA LEU A 17 -20.26 18.75 -2.50
C LEU A 17 -20.35 17.95 -3.81
N TRP A 18 -20.92 16.75 -3.70
CA TRP A 18 -21.60 16.08 -4.80
C TRP A 18 -22.88 16.87 -5.08
N PHE A 19 -22.93 17.61 -6.19
CA PHE A 19 -24.19 18.13 -6.73
C PHE A 19 -24.89 17.00 -7.47
N LYS A 20 -26.07 16.58 -6.97
CA LYS A 20 -27.01 15.80 -7.77
C LYS A 20 -28.33 16.57 -7.85
N ILE A 21 -28.65 16.92 -9.09
CA ILE A 21 -29.86 17.60 -9.55
C ILE A 21 -31.04 16.63 -9.40
N GLU A 22 -32.11 17.09 -8.75
CA GLU A 22 -33.43 16.44 -8.74
C GLU A 22 -34.20 16.80 -10.03
N PRO A 23 -34.84 15.84 -10.70
CA PRO A 23 -36.01 16.10 -11.51
C PRO A 23 -37.29 15.71 -10.75
N GLN A 24 -38.29 16.59 -10.84
CA GLN A 24 -39.63 16.42 -10.29
C GLN A 24 -40.38 15.24 -10.92
N GLU A 25 -41.11 14.50 -10.10
CA GLU A 25 -42.17 13.60 -10.54
C GLU A 25 -43.47 14.37 -10.78
N THR A 26 -44.01 14.24 -11.99
CA THR A 26 -45.44 14.36 -12.27
C THR A 26 -45.87 13.11 -13.02
N GLN A 27 -46.76 12.32 -12.44
CA GLN A 27 -48.13 12.06 -12.92
C GLN A 27 -48.68 10.73 -12.40
N GLN A 28 -49.92 10.79 -11.97
CA GLN A 28 -50.74 9.73 -11.44
C GLN A 28 -51.73 9.24 -12.49
N SER A 29 -52.05 7.95 -12.37
CA SER A 29 -53.34 7.28 -12.65
C SER A 29 -53.52 6.44 -13.92
N ASP A 30 -53.88 5.18 -13.61
CA ASP A 30 -54.84 4.27 -14.25
C ASP A 30 -54.48 3.51 -15.53
N SER A 31 -54.20 2.20 -15.38
CA SER A 31 -55.23 1.14 -15.51
C SER A 31 -54.62 -0.27 -15.60
N LYS A 32 -55.29 -1.24 -14.95
CA LYS A 32 -55.11 -2.72 -15.01
C LYS A 32 -56.19 -3.28 -16.01
N PRO A 33 -56.23 -4.58 -16.41
CA PRO A 33 -55.38 -5.72 -16.04
C PRO A 33 -55.02 -6.74 -17.16
N GLU A 34 -54.22 -7.74 -16.74
CA GLU A 34 -54.26 -9.18 -17.12
C GLU A 34 -53.54 -9.66 -18.39
N ILE A 35 -52.47 -10.47 -18.23
CA ILE A 35 -52.43 -11.92 -18.48
C ILE A 35 -51.00 -12.46 -18.22
N THR A 36 -50.95 -13.62 -17.58
CA THR A 36 -49.82 -14.46 -17.18
C THR A 36 -49.01 -15.01 -18.35
N GLU A 37 -47.67 -14.92 -18.31
CA GLU A 37 -46.78 -16.05 -18.66
C GLU A 37 -45.31 -15.75 -18.32
N GLN A 38 -44.63 -16.76 -17.78
CA GLN A 38 -43.26 -16.73 -17.30
C GLN A 38 -42.27 -16.87 -18.46
N VAL A 39 -41.30 -15.97 -18.59
CA VAL A 39 -40.00 -16.25 -19.21
C VAL A 39 -38.91 -15.49 -18.45
N GLN A 40 -37.95 -16.24 -17.91
CA GLN A 40 -36.70 -15.75 -17.36
C GLN A 40 -35.79 -15.26 -18.49
N THR A 41 -35.24 -14.05 -18.38
CA THR A 41 -33.91 -13.73 -18.93
C THR A 41 -33.26 -12.54 -18.24
N GLU A 42 -32.13 -12.84 -17.61
CA GLU A 42 -30.94 -12.04 -17.29
C GLU A 42 -30.89 -10.56 -17.73
N LYS A 43 -30.66 -9.68 -16.75
CA LYS A 43 -29.60 -8.65 -16.78
C LYS A 43 -29.51 -7.97 -15.42
N GLU A 44 -28.79 -8.61 -14.50
CA GLU A 44 -28.37 -7.99 -13.24
C GLU A 44 -27.03 -7.26 -13.46
N LYS A 45 -26.97 -6.05 -12.90
CA LYS A 45 -25.85 -5.13 -12.98
C LYS A 45 -24.66 -5.69 -12.23
N GLU A 46 -23.58 -5.97 -12.95
CA GLU A 46 -22.27 -6.26 -12.37
C GLU A 46 -21.64 -4.95 -11.88
N ALA A 47 -21.97 -4.55 -10.64
CA ALA A 47 -21.14 -3.64 -9.88
C ALA A 47 -19.99 -4.47 -9.30
N THR A 48 -18.78 -4.21 -9.79
CA THR A 48 -17.58 -4.96 -9.44
C THR A 48 -17.24 -4.75 -7.96
N GLU A 49 -17.57 -5.71 -7.11
CA GLU A 49 -17.06 -5.78 -5.75
C GLU A 49 -15.52 -5.93 -5.78
N PRO A 50 -14.76 -5.20 -4.95
CA PRO A 50 -13.35 -5.48 -4.77
C PRO A 50 -13.16 -6.87 -4.14
N SER A 51 -12.28 -7.65 -4.78
CA SER A 51 -11.90 -9.04 -4.45
C SER A 51 -11.83 -9.34 -2.94
N LYS A 52 -12.55 -10.39 -2.53
CA LYS A 52 -12.57 -10.99 -1.17
C LYS A 52 -11.18 -11.27 -0.55
N SER A 53 -10.12 -11.32 -1.35
CA SER A 53 -8.75 -11.64 -0.90
C SER A 53 -8.01 -10.49 -0.20
N ALA A 54 -8.49 -9.25 -0.35
CA ALA A 54 -7.94 -8.08 0.34
C ALA A 54 -8.42 -7.93 1.81
N ARG A 55 -9.29 -8.84 2.28
CA ARG A 55 -10.12 -8.60 3.48
C ARG A 55 -9.42 -8.83 4.83
N ASP A 56 -8.30 -9.55 4.89
CA ASP A 56 -7.55 -9.76 6.13
C ASP A 56 -6.04 -9.69 5.86
N ALA A 57 -5.46 -8.51 6.03
CA ALA A 57 -4.04 -8.41 6.37
C ALA A 57 -3.99 -8.40 7.90
N ILE A 58 -4.03 -9.56 8.52
CA ILE A 58 -3.66 -9.71 9.94
C ILE A 58 -2.12 -9.74 9.95
N VAL A 59 -1.48 -9.09 10.93
CA VAL A 59 -0.02 -9.25 11.14
C VAL A 59 0.23 -10.76 11.21
N THR A 60 1.12 -11.31 10.38
CA THR A 60 1.29 -12.77 10.45
C THR A 60 1.92 -13.12 11.80
N LYS A 61 1.67 -14.33 12.30
CA LYS A 61 2.24 -14.76 13.59
C LYS A 61 3.76 -14.56 13.62
N GLU A 62 4.40 -14.79 12.48
CA GLU A 62 5.83 -14.60 12.27
C GLU A 62 6.25 -13.12 12.39
N GLU A 63 5.45 -12.18 11.87
CA GLU A 63 5.67 -10.75 12.06
C GLU A 63 5.40 -10.29 13.51
N GLU A 64 4.39 -10.85 14.18
CA GLU A 64 4.14 -10.56 15.60
C GLU A 64 5.34 -10.99 16.48
N GLU A 65 5.87 -12.19 16.24
CA GLU A 65 7.08 -12.70 16.90
C GLU A 65 8.32 -11.83 16.58
N TYR A 66 8.43 -11.34 15.34
CA TYR A 66 9.49 -10.42 14.95
C TYR A 66 9.41 -9.10 15.73
N PHE A 67 8.24 -8.46 15.80
CA PHE A 67 8.08 -7.20 16.51
C PHE A 67 8.30 -7.33 18.02
N GLN A 68 7.88 -8.45 18.62
CA GLN A 68 8.12 -8.73 20.04
C GLN A 68 9.62 -8.91 20.36
N SER A 69 10.37 -9.51 19.44
CA SER A 69 11.82 -9.70 19.60
C SER A 69 12.65 -8.47 19.23
N HIS A 70 12.07 -7.49 18.53
CA HIS A 70 12.72 -6.26 18.09
C HIS A 70 11.89 -5.04 18.52
N PRO A 71 11.87 -4.68 19.82
CA PRO A 71 11.10 -3.54 20.30
C PRO A 71 11.62 -2.22 19.70
N LEU A 72 10.72 -1.26 19.50
CA LEU A 72 11.10 0.08 19.07
C LEU A 72 11.55 0.92 20.27
N ASP A 73 12.75 1.47 20.16
CA ASP A 73 13.30 2.42 21.15
C ASP A 73 12.93 3.88 20.82
N SER A 74 12.45 4.16 19.60
CA SER A 74 12.11 5.51 19.15
C SER A 74 10.65 5.86 19.44
N SER A 75 10.43 7.09 19.91
CA SER A 75 9.07 7.62 20.09
C SER A 75 8.60 8.34 18.82
N LYS A 76 7.31 8.21 18.53
CA LYS A 76 6.67 8.88 17.39
C LYS A 76 6.69 10.41 17.58
N PRO A 77 7.22 11.18 16.61
CA PRO A 77 7.13 12.63 16.65
C PRO A 77 5.68 13.13 16.63
N ASN A 78 5.40 14.21 17.35
CA ASN A 78 4.14 14.92 17.20
C ASN A 78 4.22 15.87 15.98
N PHE A 79 4.00 15.32 14.78
CA PHE A 79 4.09 16.08 13.53
C PHE A 79 3.18 17.32 13.52
N ALA A 80 2.03 17.28 14.19
CA ALA A 80 1.10 18.40 14.26
C ALA A 80 1.62 19.58 15.12
N ALA A 81 2.58 19.32 16.02
CA ALA A 81 3.23 20.36 16.82
C ALA A 81 4.36 21.09 16.06
N ILE A 82 4.85 20.52 14.95
CA ILE A 82 5.91 21.11 14.13
C ILE A 82 5.28 22.11 13.15
N SER A 83 5.50 23.40 13.40
CA SER A 83 4.87 24.48 12.64
C SER A 83 5.57 24.76 11.30
N ASP A 84 6.90 24.63 11.26
CA ASP A 84 7.66 24.78 10.02
C ASP A 84 7.40 23.57 9.09
N ILE A 85 7.03 23.86 7.84
CA ILE A 85 6.65 22.82 6.89
C ILE A 85 7.85 21.96 6.52
N GLN A 86 9.03 22.55 6.34
CA GLN A 86 10.22 21.81 5.93
C GLN A 86 10.74 20.94 7.07
N GLU A 87 10.76 21.48 8.30
CA GLU A 87 11.11 20.72 9.51
C GLU A 87 10.14 19.54 9.72
N ARG A 88 8.83 19.73 9.51
CA ARG A 88 7.86 18.65 9.64
C ARG A 88 8.08 17.56 8.60
N LYS A 89 8.38 17.94 7.36
CA LYS A 89 8.68 16.98 6.28
C LYS A 89 9.96 16.19 6.59
N ALA A 90 11.01 16.86 7.04
CA ALA A 90 12.26 16.22 7.46
C ALA A 90 12.01 15.21 8.59
N ALA A 91 11.35 15.64 9.67
CA ALA A 91 11.00 14.76 10.78
C ALA A 91 10.13 13.58 10.35
N PHE A 92 9.22 13.78 9.38
CA PHE A 92 8.39 12.72 8.82
C PHE A 92 9.21 11.67 8.07
N PHE A 93 10.14 12.10 7.22
CA PHE A 93 11.03 11.19 6.51
C PHE A 93 11.98 10.47 7.45
N ASP A 94 12.62 11.19 8.37
CA ASP A 94 13.56 10.62 9.35
C ASP A 94 12.88 9.56 10.23
N TYR A 95 11.60 9.74 10.53
CA TYR A 95 10.84 8.79 11.33
C TYR A 95 10.44 7.52 10.55
N LEU A 96 10.02 7.64 9.28
CA LEU A 96 9.51 6.49 8.53
C LEU A 96 10.57 5.73 7.74
N LEU A 97 11.62 6.41 7.26
CA LEU A 97 12.65 5.81 6.41
C LEU A 97 13.29 4.55 7.03
N PRO A 98 13.69 4.54 8.32
CA PRO A 98 14.30 3.36 8.93
C PRO A 98 13.43 2.11 8.84
N PHE A 99 12.10 2.25 8.97
CA PHE A 99 11.18 1.11 8.87
C PHE A 99 11.05 0.57 7.45
N VAL A 100 11.19 1.45 6.45
CA VAL A 100 11.21 1.03 5.04
C VAL A 100 12.48 0.27 4.73
N GLU A 101 13.63 0.76 5.19
CA GLU A 101 14.93 0.12 5.04
C GLU A 101 14.98 -1.23 5.77
N GLU A 102 14.42 -1.30 6.97
CA GLU A 102 14.28 -2.54 7.75
C GLU A 102 13.51 -3.60 6.97
N LYS A 103 12.29 -3.28 6.49
CA LYS A 103 11.48 -4.25 5.72
C LYS A 103 12.15 -4.66 4.42
N ASN A 104 12.75 -3.72 3.68
CA ASN A 104 13.48 -4.02 2.44
C ASN A 104 14.68 -4.93 2.71
N THR A 105 15.39 -4.73 3.82
CA THR A 105 16.50 -5.60 4.23
C THR A 105 16.03 -7.03 4.47
N LEU A 106 14.92 -7.22 5.19
CA LEU A 106 14.31 -8.54 5.41
C LEU A 106 13.90 -9.19 4.08
N LEU A 107 13.29 -8.44 3.16
CA LEU A 107 12.90 -8.93 1.84
C LEU A 107 14.12 -9.35 1.00
N LEU A 108 15.23 -8.62 1.08
CA LEU A 108 16.47 -8.98 0.39
C LEU A 108 17.11 -10.25 0.98
N GLN A 109 17.04 -10.45 2.29
CA GLN A 109 17.47 -11.69 2.95
C GLN A 109 16.64 -12.89 2.49
N ASP A 110 15.31 -12.76 2.49
CA ASP A 110 14.42 -13.78 1.98
C ASP A 110 14.69 -14.08 0.49
N ARG A 111 14.89 -13.03 -0.31
CA ARG A 111 15.23 -13.15 -1.73
C ARG A 111 16.54 -13.92 -1.94
N ALA A 112 17.59 -13.58 -1.20
CA ALA A 112 18.88 -14.25 -1.28
C ALA A 112 18.75 -15.74 -0.90
N ARG A 113 17.93 -16.07 0.11
CA ARG A 113 17.64 -17.47 0.46
C ARG A 113 16.89 -18.19 -0.66
N ILE A 114 15.92 -17.56 -1.32
CA ILE A 114 15.24 -18.14 -2.51
C ILE A 114 16.26 -18.43 -3.62
N GLN A 115 17.15 -17.48 -3.91
CA GLN A 115 18.18 -17.64 -4.95
C GLN A 115 19.15 -18.78 -4.62
N ALA A 116 19.63 -18.86 -3.38
CA ALA A 116 20.49 -19.95 -2.94
C ALA A 116 19.83 -21.33 -3.09
N ILE A 117 18.51 -21.43 -2.84
CA ILE A 117 17.76 -22.67 -3.06
C ILE A 117 17.63 -23.00 -4.56
N LEU A 118 17.44 -22.00 -5.41
CA LEU A 118 17.32 -22.19 -6.87
C LEU A 118 18.64 -22.57 -7.54
N GLU A 119 19.75 -22.05 -7.04
CA GLU A 119 21.10 -22.32 -7.54
C GLU A 119 21.66 -23.66 -7.06
N ASN A 120 21.04 -24.26 -6.05
CA ASN A 120 21.43 -25.58 -5.56
C ASN A 120 20.91 -26.69 -6.49
N GLU A 121 21.79 -27.60 -6.87
CA GLU A 121 21.43 -28.79 -7.68
C GLU A 121 20.59 -29.79 -6.88
N GLU A 122 20.76 -29.81 -5.55
CA GLU A 122 19.99 -30.66 -4.65
C GLU A 122 18.60 -30.10 -4.35
N PRO A 123 17.57 -30.96 -4.17
CA PRO A 123 16.24 -30.51 -3.80
C PRO A 123 16.21 -29.74 -2.46
N PRO A 124 15.25 -28.81 -2.25
CA PRO A 124 15.13 -28.06 -1.01
C PRO A 124 15.03 -28.97 0.22
N THR A 125 15.73 -28.59 1.29
CA THR A 125 15.72 -29.33 2.56
C THR A 125 14.33 -29.29 3.22
N ARG A 126 14.13 -30.08 4.28
CA ARG A 126 12.88 -30.02 5.08
C ARG A 126 12.67 -28.64 5.70
N GLU A 127 13.75 -28.00 6.12
CA GLU A 127 13.71 -26.65 6.67
C GLU A 127 13.29 -25.65 5.59
N ASP A 128 13.91 -25.71 4.41
CA ASP A 128 13.55 -24.84 3.28
C ASP A 128 12.10 -25.01 2.86
N LYS A 129 11.60 -26.25 2.78
CA LYS A 129 10.19 -26.51 2.45
C LYS A 129 9.24 -25.91 3.48
N THR A 130 9.61 -25.92 4.75
CA THR A 130 8.82 -25.34 5.84
C THR A 130 8.80 -23.82 5.71
N TRP A 131 9.97 -23.22 5.52
CA TRP A 131 10.11 -21.77 5.33
C TRP A 131 9.43 -21.27 4.03
N LEU A 132 9.63 -21.95 2.89
CA LEU A 132 8.93 -21.65 1.63
C LEU A 132 7.41 -21.73 1.78
N SER A 133 6.91 -22.69 2.56
CA SER A 133 5.46 -22.84 2.83
C SER A 133 4.92 -21.64 3.62
N ALA A 134 5.65 -21.19 4.64
CA ALA A 134 5.31 -19.98 5.40
C ALA A 134 5.34 -18.74 4.51
N LEU A 135 6.40 -18.57 3.70
CA LEU A 135 6.56 -17.44 2.79
C LEU A 135 5.47 -17.40 1.70
N ARG A 136 5.06 -18.56 1.16
CA ARG A 136 3.90 -18.65 0.25
C ARG A 136 2.61 -18.21 0.92
N LYS A 137 2.41 -18.56 2.20
CA LYS A 137 1.23 -18.16 2.96
C LYS A 137 1.20 -16.64 3.16
N ILE A 138 2.32 -16.03 3.54
CA ILE A 138 2.48 -14.56 3.69
C ILE A 138 2.10 -13.87 2.37
N HIS A 139 2.65 -14.33 1.25
CA HIS A 139 2.41 -13.75 -0.07
C HIS A 139 1.14 -14.24 -0.78
N LYS A 140 0.25 -14.96 -0.06
CA LYS A 140 -1.04 -15.46 -0.57
C LYS A 140 -0.91 -16.30 -1.86
N LEU A 141 0.18 -17.05 -1.98
CA LEU A 141 0.43 -17.98 -3.07
C LEU A 141 -0.25 -19.32 -2.81
N SER A 142 -0.64 -20.02 -3.88
CA SER A 142 -1.23 -21.35 -3.79
C SER A 142 -0.27 -22.33 -3.11
N LYS A 143 -0.80 -23.23 -2.27
CA LYS A 143 0.00 -24.32 -1.70
C LYS A 143 0.46 -25.28 -2.80
N VAL A 144 1.66 -25.83 -2.65
CA VAL A 144 2.22 -26.84 -3.54
C VAL A 144 2.57 -28.10 -2.76
N GLY A 145 2.35 -29.27 -3.37
CA GLY A 145 2.70 -30.55 -2.74
C GLY A 145 4.19 -30.88 -2.85
N VAL A 146 4.79 -30.55 -4.01
CA VAL A 146 6.22 -30.68 -4.29
C VAL A 146 6.69 -29.35 -4.87
N TYR A 147 7.84 -28.87 -4.40
CA TYR A 147 8.44 -27.64 -4.90
C TYR A 147 9.28 -27.93 -6.15
N THR A 148 8.79 -27.50 -7.31
CA THR A 148 9.62 -27.45 -8.52
C THR A 148 10.45 -26.17 -8.56
N HIS A 149 11.48 -26.12 -9.41
CA HIS A 149 12.25 -24.89 -9.64
C HIS A 149 11.33 -23.72 -10.03
N GLN A 150 10.30 -23.96 -10.84
CA GLN A 150 9.35 -22.91 -11.25
C GLN A 150 8.47 -22.44 -10.08
N ASP A 151 8.05 -23.35 -9.19
CA ASP A 151 7.27 -23.00 -8.00
C ASP A 151 8.04 -22.11 -7.02
N ILE A 152 9.36 -22.27 -6.96
CA ILE A 152 10.25 -21.45 -6.13
C ILE A 152 10.56 -20.12 -6.85
N ALA A 153 10.91 -20.18 -8.14
CA ALA A 153 11.29 -18.99 -8.91
C ALA A 153 10.17 -17.94 -9.01
N ILE A 154 8.90 -18.34 -9.05
CA ILE A 154 7.78 -17.38 -9.06
C ILE A 154 7.74 -16.52 -7.78
N MET A 155 8.25 -17.02 -6.66
CA MET A 155 8.26 -16.30 -5.38
C MET A 155 9.14 -15.05 -5.43
N LEU A 156 10.19 -15.03 -6.27
CA LEU A 156 11.03 -13.85 -6.51
C LEU A 156 10.26 -12.66 -7.09
N ARG A 157 9.04 -12.83 -7.62
CA ARG A 157 8.19 -11.70 -8.03
C ARG A 157 7.53 -11.00 -6.84
N TYR A 158 7.28 -11.74 -5.76
CA TYR A 158 6.58 -11.32 -4.55
C TYR A 158 7.56 -10.86 -3.46
N VAL A 159 8.79 -11.38 -3.47
CA VAL A 159 9.84 -11.11 -2.49
C VAL A 159 10.90 -10.20 -3.10
N ASP A 160 10.64 -8.90 -3.07
CA ASP A 160 11.60 -7.88 -3.52
C ASP A 160 11.24 -6.52 -2.93
N VAL A 161 12.19 -5.59 -2.99
CA VAL A 161 12.13 -4.27 -2.37
C VAL A 161 11.01 -3.39 -2.95
N ILE A 162 10.51 -2.47 -2.13
CA ILE A 162 9.73 -1.31 -2.57
C ILE A 162 10.58 -0.07 -2.31
N PRO A 163 10.89 0.78 -3.32
CA PRO A 163 11.74 1.94 -3.14
C PRO A 163 11.23 2.89 -2.07
N ALA A 164 12.12 3.36 -1.19
CA ALA A 164 11.74 4.25 -0.09
C ALA A 164 11.10 5.55 -0.59
N SER A 165 11.55 6.06 -1.74
CA SER A 165 10.90 7.21 -2.39
C SER A 165 9.39 7.03 -2.58
N LEU A 166 8.96 5.86 -3.05
CA LEU A 166 7.54 5.55 -3.27
C LEU A 166 6.78 5.44 -1.95
N VAL A 167 7.35 4.69 -0.98
CA VAL A 167 6.71 4.50 0.33
C VAL A 167 6.53 5.82 1.06
N LEU A 168 7.56 6.68 1.08
CA LEU A 168 7.52 7.98 1.74
C LEU A 168 6.56 8.96 1.05
N ALA A 169 6.52 8.98 -0.29
CA ALA A 169 5.58 9.82 -1.05
C ALA A 169 4.13 9.46 -0.73
N GLN A 170 3.80 8.17 -0.79
CA GLN A 170 2.45 7.70 -0.50
C GLN A 170 2.10 7.89 0.97
N ALA A 171 3.01 7.59 1.90
CA ALA A 171 2.78 7.88 3.32
C ALA A 171 2.50 9.36 3.55
N ALA A 172 3.25 10.27 2.93
CA ALA A 172 3.03 11.71 3.05
C ALA A 172 1.65 12.13 2.52
N ASN A 173 1.27 11.61 1.35
CA ASN A 173 -0.04 11.85 0.73
C ASN A 173 -1.20 11.34 1.59
N GLU A 174 -1.18 10.06 1.94
CA GLU A 174 -2.29 9.38 2.63
C GLU A 174 -2.45 9.85 4.09
N SER A 175 -1.35 10.24 4.74
CA SER A 175 -1.36 10.63 6.16
C SER A 175 -1.41 12.14 6.39
N ALA A 176 -1.41 12.96 5.33
CA ALA A 176 -1.20 14.39 5.41
C ALA A 176 0.05 14.73 6.26
N TRP A 177 1.20 14.18 5.86
CA TRP A 177 2.48 14.36 6.55
C TRP A 177 2.43 13.94 8.04
N GLY A 178 1.72 12.85 8.33
CA GLY A 178 1.58 12.26 9.67
C GLY A 178 0.56 12.93 10.59
N THR A 179 -0.15 13.97 10.12
CA THR A 179 -1.09 14.73 10.96
C THR A 179 -2.53 14.22 10.90
N SER A 180 -2.86 13.32 9.97
CA SER A 180 -4.22 12.76 9.88
C SER A 180 -4.61 12.04 11.17
N ARG A 181 -5.91 12.03 11.48
CA ARG A 181 -6.44 11.30 12.65
C ARG A 181 -6.01 9.83 12.66
N PHE A 182 -6.03 9.18 11.50
CA PHE A 182 -5.68 7.76 11.38
C PHE A 182 -4.19 7.51 11.60
N ALA A 183 -3.33 8.41 11.12
CA ALA A 183 -1.90 8.35 11.44
C ALA A 183 -1.69 8.60 12.93
N VAL A 184 -2.26 9.66 13.50
CA VAL A 184 -2.07 10.05 14.91
C VAL A 184 -2.56 8.96 15.88
N GLN A 185 -3.81 8.51 15.75
CA GLN A 185 -4.45 7.60 16.71
C GLN A 185 -4.28 6.12 16.37
N GLY A 186 -4.06 5.81 15.10
CA GLY A 186 -4.05 4.45 14.58
C GLY A 186 -2.69 4.00 14.05
N ASN A 187 -1.69 4.87 14.03
CA ASN A 187 -0.41 4.64 13.34
C ASN A 187 -0.58 4.19 11.88
N ASN A 188 -1.70 4.52 11.25
CA ASN A 188 -2.00 4.10 9.89
C ASN A 188 -1.64 5.21 8.91
N TYR A 189 -0.48 5.09 8.29
CA TYR A 189 0.07 6.10 7.39
C TYR A 189 -0.39 5.95 5.94
N PHE A 190 -1.12 4.87 5.62
CA PHE A 190 -1.45 4.47 4.24
C PHE A 190 -2.95 4.20 4.05
N GLY A 191 -3.80 4.62 5.00
CA GLY A 191 -5.24 4.43 4.93
C GLY A 191 -5.71 2.97 4.88
N GLN A 192 -4.90 2.01 5.36
CA GLN A 192 -5.18 0.58 5.20
C GLN A 192 -6.47 0.18 5.92
N TRP A 193 -7.38 -0.46 5.19
CA TRP A 193 -8.64 -0.95 5.74
C TRP A 193 -8.49 -2.32 6.41
N CYS A 194 -9.41 -2.61 7.32
CA CYS A 194 -9.64 -3.92 7.89
C CYS A 194 -11.14 -4.17 8.02
N PHE A 195 -11.56 -5.43 8.01
CA PHE A 195 -12.97 -5.81 7.82
C PHE A 195 -13.53 -6.62 9.00
N THR A 196 -12.77 -6.75 10.08
CA THR A 196 -13.23 -7.32 11.35
C THR A 196 -13.70 -6.20 12.26
N ARG A 197 -14.92 -6.27 12.79
CA ARG A 197 -15.42 -5.24 13.71
C ARG A 197 -14.47 -5.03 14.89
N GLY A 198 -14.06 -3.79 15.14
CA GLY A 198 -13.12 -3.43 16.20
C GLY A 198 -11.64 -3.57 15.86
N CYS A 199 -11.29 -3.88 14.60
CA CYS A 199 -9.90 -3.94 14.14
C CYS A 199 -9.24 -2.57 13.99
N GLY A 200 -10.01 -1.48 14.05
CA GLY A 200 -9.49 -0.17 13.73
C GLY A 200 -10.36 1.01 14.17
N LEU A 201 -10.15 2.13 13.48
CA LEU A 201 -10.85 3.39 13.68
C LEU A 201 -11.99 3.49 12.67
N VAL A 202 -13.21 3.77 13.16
CA VAL A 202 -14.36 4.00 12.29
C VAL A 202 -14.22 5.38 11.60
N PRO A 203 -14.35 5.45 10.26
CA PRO A 203 -14.41 6.73 9.55
C PRO A 203 -15.63 7.56 9.97
N ASN A 204 -15.46 8.86 10.17
CA ASN A 204 -16.56 9.75 10.60
C ASN A 204 -17.67 9.88 9.56
N ALA A 205 -17.37 9.68 8.27
CA ALA A 205 -18.31 9.79 7.16
C ALA A 205 -18.70 8.41 6.57
N ARG A 206 -18.79 7.38 7.42
CA ARG A 206 -19.20 6.04 7.00
C ARG A 206 -20.70 6.05 6.68
N GLY A 207 -21.05 5.77 5.43
CA GLY A 207 -22.42 5.40 5.07
C GLY A 207 -22.81 4.10 5.77
N GLU A 208 -24.08 3.95 6.14
CA GLU A 208 -24.58 2.88 7.02
C GLU A 208 -24.24 1.45 6.52
N ASP A 209 -23.99 1.28 5.21
CA ASP A 209 -23.80 -0.02 4.55
C ASP A 209 -22.33 -0.47 4.34
N LYS A 210 -21.34 0.31 4.77
CA LYS A 210 -19.92 -0.09 4.63
C LYS A 210 -19.52 -0.89 5.86
N ASP A 211 -18.79 -2.01 5.74
CA ASP A 211 -18.36 -2.83 6.89
C ASP A 211 -16.88 -2.69 7.30
N HIS A 212 -16.13 -1.80 6.64
CA HIS A 212 -14.70 -1.63 6.91
C HIS A 212 -14.40 -0.56 7.97
N GLU A 213 -13.30 -0.77 8.68
CA GLU A 213 -12.64 0.18 9.57
C GLU A 213 -11.25 0.52 9.02
N VAL A 214 -10.65 1.62 9.48
CA VAL A 214 -9.25 1.95 9.16
C VAL A 214 -8.37 1.29 10.20
N ARG A 215 -7.56 0.32 9.79
CA ARG A 215 -6.75 -0.54 10.66
C ARG A 215 -5.94 0.27 11.66
N LYS A 216 -5.92 -0.20 12.91
CA LYS A 216 -5.01 0.32 13.94
C LYS A 216 -3.77 -0.58 14.02
N PHE A 217 -2.61 0.05 14.11
CA PHE A 217 -1.32 -0.59 14.30
C PHE A 217 -0.74 -0.20 15.65
N SER A 218 0.08 -1.07 16.24
CA SER A 218 0.76 -0.79 17.51
C SER A 218 1.71 0.40 17.35
N ASP A 219 2.42 0.45 16.24
CA ASP A 219 3.37 1.49 15.88
C ASP A 219 3.42 1.75 14.35
N ALA A 220 4.25 2.71 13.93
CA ALA A 220 4.40 3.06 12.53
C ALA A 220 5.11 1.98 11.70
N ARG A 221 6.01 1.21 12.31
CA ARG A 221 6.76 0.13 11.64
C ARG A 221 5.80 -0.94 11.16
N GLU A 222 4.87 -1.39 12.00
CA GLU A 222 3.84 -2.35 11.61
C GLU A 222 3.02 -1.86 10.39
N SER A 223 2.69 -0.56 10.35
CA SER A 223 1.95 0.02 9.22
C SER A 223 2.75 0.01 7.93
N VAL A 224 4.04 0.36 8.00
CA VAL A 224 4.98 0.31 6.87
C VAL A 224 5.16 -1.12 6.36
N PHE A 225 5.34 -2.09 7.26
CA PHE A 225 5.50 -3.50 6.89
C PHE A 225 4.26 -4.03 6.17
N ALA A 226 3.07 -3.83 6.76
CA ALA A 226 1.81 -4.25 6.16
C ALA A 226 1.56 -3.58 4.79
N TYR A 227 1.97 -2.32 4.65
CA TYR A 227 1.88 -1.60 3.38
C TYR A 227 2.76 -2.23 2.29
N ILE A 228 4.03 -2.48 2.59
CA ILE A 228 4.99 -3.09 1.67
C ILE A 228 4.52 -4.51 1.28
N ASP A 229 4.02 -5.29 2.25
CA ASP A 229 3.51 -6.64 1.99
C ASP A 229 2.26 -6.65 1.11
N ASN A 230 1.39 -5.65 1.27
CA ASN A 230 0.23 -5.48 0.41
C ASN A 230 0.65 -5.25 -1.04
N LEU A 231 1.63 -4.37 -1.31
CA LEU A 231 2.18 -4.18 -2.67
C LEU A 231 2.82 -5.45 -3.22
N ASN A 232 3.51 -6.19 -2.36
CA ASN A 232 4.18 -7.43 -2.70
C ASN A 232 3.24 -8.62 -2.95
N SER A 233 2.02 -8.60 -2.42
CA SER A 233 1.16 -9.79 -2.37
C SER A 233 -0.18 -9.62 -3.08
N ASN A 234 -0.77 -8.44 -3.03
CA ASN A 234 -2.12 -8.23 -3.54
C ASN A 234 -2.15 -8.31 -5.08
N SER A 235 -3.14 -9.02 -5.62
CA SER A 235 -3.35 -9.17 -7.06
C SER A 235 -3.54 -7.84 -7.81
N ALA A 236 -4.05 -6.80 -7.13
CA ALA A 236 -4.22 -5.47 -7.71
C ALA A 236 -2.89 -4.85 -8.17
N TYR A 237 -1.77 -5.19 -7.53
CA TYR A 237 -0.43 -4.65 -7.81
C TYR A 237 0.47 -5.61 -8.59
N LYS A 238 -0.14 -6.53 -9.36
CA LYS A 238 0.61 -7.43 -10.25
C LYS A 238 1.45 -6.64 -11.26
N GLU A 239 0.95 -5.50 -11.73
CA GLU A 239 1.67 -4.66 -12.70
C GLU A 239 2.92 -4.05 -12.08
N LEU A 240 2.82 -3.45 -10.88
CA LEU A 240 3.98 -2.98 -10.11
C LEU A 240 5.07 -4.05 -9.99
N ARG A 241 4.68 -5.28 -9.62
CA ARG A 241 5.65 -6.40 -9.50
C ARG A 241 6.22 -6.83 -10.84
N SER A 242 5.48 -6.66 -11.94
CA SER A 242 5.94 -6.98 -13.29
C SER A 242 6.97 -5.96 -13.77
N ILE A 243 6.70 -4.66 -13.58
CA ILE A 243 7.67 -3.57 -13.84
C ILE A 243 8.95 -3.82 -13.04
N ARG A 244 8.84 -4.07 -11.72
CA ARG A 244 10.00 -4.35 -10.87
C ARG A 244 10.82 -5.55 -11.34
N ALA A 245 10.16 -6.65 -11.70
CA ALA A 245 10.83 -7.84 -12.21
C ALA A 245 11.56 -7.57 -13.54
N GLN A 246 11.00 -6.73 -14.40
CA GLN A 246 11.63 -6.32 -15.66
C GLN A 246 12.87 -5.44 -15.40
N LEU A 247 12.81 -4.53 -14.44
CA LEU A 247 13.97 -3.72 -14.02
C LEU A 247 15.09 -4.61 -13.50
N ARG A 248 14.79 -5.55 -12.59
CA ARG A 248 15.74 -6.56 -12.10
C ARG A 248 16.40 -7.33 -13.24
N LYS A 249 15.60 -7.86 -14.17
CA LYS A 249 16.09 -8.65 -15.31
C LYS A 249 17.07 -7.86 -16.19
N ASN A 250 16.84 -6.56 -16.32
CA ASN A 250 17.66 -5.68 -17.14
C ASN A 250 18.87 -5.08 -16.38
N GLY A 251 19.02 -5.36 -15.08
CA GLY A 251 20.04 -4.71 -14.25
C GLY A 251 19.77 -3.22 -14.00
N ASN A 252 18.54 -2.74 -14.24
CA ASN A 252 18.16 -1.36 -14.02
C ASN A 252 17.82 -1.12 -12.54
N THR A 253 18.11 0.09 -12.06
CA THR A 253 17.69 0.53 -10.72
C THR A 253 16.16 0.48 -10.57
N ILE A 254 15.69 -0.11 -9.47
CA ILE A 254 14.28 -0.09 -9.11
C ILE A 254 13.97 1.25 -8.44
N THR A 255 13.17 2.11 -9.08
CA THR A 255 12.86 3.45 -8.58
C THR A 255 11.38 3.62 -8.28
N GLY A 256 11.05 4.55 -7.38
CA GLY A 256 9.65 4.87 -7.07
C GLY A 256 8.89 5.40 -8.28
N LEU A 257 9.53 6.26 -9.08
CA LEU A 257 8.99 6.77 -10.35
C LEU A 257 8.68 5.65 -11.36
N ALA A 258 9.45 4.56 -11.39
CA ALA A 258 9.11 3.44 -12.25
C ALA A 258 7.92 2.64 -11.70
N LEU A 259 7.91 2.36 -10.39
CA LEU A 259 6.92 1.48 -9.78
C LEU A 259 5.54 2.12 -9.58
N VAL A 260 5.45 3.45 -9.49
CA VAL A 260 4.19 4.18 -9.31
C VAL A 260 3.21 3.93 -10.46
N HIS A 261 3.69 3.73 -11.68
CA HIS A 261 2.85 3.36 -12.83
C HIS A 261 2.12 2.02 -12.65
N GLY A 262 2.57 1.16 -11.74
CA GLY A 262 1.90 -0.09 -11.38
C GLY A 262 0.80 0.06 -10.33
N LEU A 263 0.48 1.29 -9.90
CA LEU A 263 -0.46 1.60 -8.81
C LEU A 263 -1.81 2.16 -9.27
N GLU A 264 -2.19 2.01 -10.54
CA GLU A 264 -3.47 2.50 -11.06
C GLU A 264 -4.68 2.07 -10.21
N LYS A 265 -4.64 0.85 -9.65
CA LYS A 265 -5.70 0.29 -8.79
C LYS A 265 -5.62 0.67 -7.32
N TYR A 266 -4.61 1.44 -6.92
CA TYR A 266 -4.43 1.88 -5.53
C TYR A 266 -5.49 2.91 -5.14
N SER A 267 -5.81 3.83 -6.06
CA SER A 267 -6.74 4.92 -5.86
C SER A 267 -7.83 4.93 -6.94
N GLN A 268 -9.05 5.30 -6.56
CA GLN A 268 -10.14 5.51 -7.51
C GLN A 268 -9.85 6.65 -8.50
N ARG A 269 -8.87 7.51 -8.18
CA ARG A 269 -8.40 8.60 -9.05
C ARG A 269 -7.52 8.11 -10.21
N GLY A 270 -7.05 6.86 -10.19
CA GLY A 270 -6.26 6.29 -11.29
C GLY A 270 -5.01 7.12 -11.62
N GLN A 271 -4.90 7.60 -12.85
CA GLN A 271 -3.73 8.37 -13.32
C GLN A 271 -3.47 9.65 -12.51
N ASP A 272 -4.50 10.40 -12.12
CA ASP A 272 -4.33 11.63 -11.32
C ASP A 272 -3.65 11.36 -9.97
N TYR A 273 -3.77 10.13 -9.45
CA TYR A 273 -3.03 9.71 -8.25
C TYR A 273 -1.56 9.44 -8.56
N ILE A 274 -1.28 8.79 -9.69
CA ILE A 274 0.08 8.50 -10.13
C ILE A 274 0.87 9.80 -10.30
N ASP A 275 0.30 10.77 -11.01
CA ASP A 275 0.93 12.08 -11.27
C ASP A 275 1.21 12.86 -9.97
N GLU A 276 0.32 12.74 -8.97
CA GLU A 276 0.51 13.36 -7.66
C GLU A 276 1.66 12.72 -6.87
N ILE A 277 1.77 11.39 -6.90
CA ILE A 277 2.87 10.67 -6.25
C ILE A 277 4.21 10.96 -6.95
N GLU A 278 4.25 11.01 -8.28
CA GLU A 278 5.44 11.43 -9.03
C GLU A 278 5.88 12.84 -8.63
N SER A 279 4.92 13.78 -8.61
CA SER A 279 5.18 15.17 -8.19
C SER A 279 5.71 15.25 -6.76
N LEU A 280 5.20 14.42 -5.84
CA LEU A 280 5.71 14.34 -4.47
C LEU A 280 7.12 13.79 -4.41
N ILE A 281 7.45 12.77 -5.21
CA ILE A 281 8.81 12.21 -5.31
C ILE A 281 9.78 13.27 -5.81
N ASP A 282 9.43 13.99 -6.86
CA ASP A 282 10.32 14.97 -7.49
C ASP A 282 10.46 16.24 -6.65
N TYR A 283 9.35 16.85 -6.25
CA TYR A 283 9.36 18.11 -5.49
C TYR A 283 10.09 17.99 -4.15
N ASN A 284 9.96 16.84 -3.49
CA ASN A 284 10.62 16.59 -2.21
C ASN A 284 11.93 15.82 -2.37
N GLU A 285 12.44 15.65 -3.60
CA GLU A 285 13.71 14.98 -3.94
C GLU A 285 13.85 13.58 -3.30
N LEU A 286 12.75 12.83 -3.19
CA LEU A 286 12.71 11.57 -2.44
C LEU A 286 13.56 10.47 -3.08
N TRP A 287 13.94 10.65 -4.34
CA TRP A 287 14.89 9.78 -5.03
C TRP A 287 16.23 9.63 -4.28
N ARG A 288 16.62 10.60 -3.44
CA ARG A 288 17.83 10.52 -2.59
C ARG A 288 17.78 9.39 -1.56
N PHE A 289 16.59 8.88 -1.25
CA PHE A 289 16.39 7.76 -0.32
C PHE A 289 16.42 6.39 -1.02
N ASN A 290 16.71 6.30 -2.32
CA ASN A 290 16.75 5.03 -3.06
C ASN A 290 18.04 4.22 -2.79
N VAL A 291 18.53 4.16 -1.54
CA VAL A 291 19.87 3.68 -1.13
C VAL A 291 20.03 2.14 -1.21
N HIS A 292 19.31 1.46 -2.10
CA HIS A 292 19.63 0.09 -2.51
C HIS A 292 20.18 0.12 -3.94
N THR A 293 21.29 0.83 -4.14
CA THR A 293 22.24 0.43 -5.16
C THR A 293 22.80 -0.90 -4.69
N ASP A 294 22.47 -2.00 -5.37
CA ASP A 294 23.16 -3.27 -5.20
C ASP A 294 24.66 -2.99 -5.44
N SER A 295 25.43 -2.81 -4.36
CA SER A 295 26.86 -2.47 -4.39
C SER A 295 27.74 -3.54 -5.07
N ALA A 296 27.12 -4.56 -5.67
CA ALA A 296 27.77 -5.61 -6.43
C ALA A 296 27.90 -5.32 -7.94
N THR A 297 27.37 -4.21 -8.48
CA THR A 297 27.34 -4.00 -9.95
C THR A 297 28.04 -2.75 -10.52
N TYR A 298 28.71 -1.94 -9.71
CA TYR A 298 29.46 -0.77 -10.23
C TYR A 298 30.95 -0.78 -9.85
N ASN A 299 31.61 -1.92 -10.04
CA ASN A 299 33.07 -2.01 -10.13
C ASN A 299 33.42 -2.84 -11.37
N ASN A 300 33.16 -2.28 -12.55
CA ASN A 300 33.80 -2.62 -13.81
C ASN A 300 33.50 -1.48 -14.79
N GLU A 301 34.31 -0.44 -14.73
CA GLU A 301 34.85 0.33 -15.86
C GLU A 301 35.95 1.28 -15.37
#